data_AF-A0A9E7L852-F1
#
_entry.id   AF-A0A9E7L852-F1
#
_cell.length_a   1.000
_cell.length_b   1.000
_cell.length_c   1.000
_cell.angle_alpha   90.00
_cell.angle_beta   90.00
_cell.angle_gamma   90.00
#
_symmetry.space_group_name_H-M   'P 1'
#
loop_
_entity.id
_entity.type
_entity.pdbx_description
1 polymer ?
#
loop_
_entity_poly.entity_id
_entity_poly.type
_entity_poly.pdbx_seq_one_letter_code
_entity_poly.pdbx_strand_id
1 'polypeptide(L)'
;MSRDPLVIGNVVGDVLDPFVKSANLRVIYNSKELINGSELKPSAIADEPRVEIRGRDMRTLYTLVMVDPDAPSPSTPTKREYLHWLVTDIPETTNASYGNEIVTYESPRPISGIHRFVFVLFRQSVRQTIYAPGWRQNFSTRDFAAAYNLGDPVAAMFFNCQRENGCGGRRYVSDHWSSTSSKTQCALCIFRSTESQFYVKTDELLFAGLKGATNLSMDGCDDGLLWTAKISLRVGRCAEQEDVRRSHAKMDEMRALN
;
A
#
# COMPACT_ATOMS: atom_id res chain seq x y z
N MET A 1 26.95 -23.52 0.37
CA MET A 1 25.52 -23.44 0.72
C MET A 1 24.84 -22.60 -0.33
N SER A 2 23.94 -23.20 -1.13
CA SER A 2 23.13 -22.43 -2.08
C SER A 2 22.33 -21.39 -1.29
N ARG A 3 22.57 -20.11 -1.56
CA ARG A 3 21.90 -18.98 -0.94
C ARG A 3 20.49 -18.85 -1.54
N ASP A 4 19.56 -19.71 -1.15
CA ASP A 4 18.19 -19.66 -1.65
C ASP A 4 17.57 -18.30 -1.30
N PRO A 5 17.13 -17.49 -2.28
CA PRO A 5 16.52 -16.20 -2.03
C PRO A 5 15.31 -16.27 -1.07
N LEU A 6 14.57 -17.38 -1.06
CA LEU A 6 13.41 -17.54 -0.17
C LEU A 6 13.82 -17.67 1.30
N VAL A 7 15.00 -18.24 1.57
CA VAL A 7 15.56 -18.34 2.92
C VAL A 7 16.18 -16.99 3.32
N ILE A 8 16.89 -16.32 2.41
CA ILE A 8 17.46 -14.99 2.69
C ILE A 8 16.37 -13.94 2.96
N GLY A 9 15.26 -14.01 2.21
CA GLY A 9 14.10 -13.15 2.42
C GLY A 9 13.21 -13.56 3.61
N ASN A 10 13.64 -14.55 4.40
CA ASN A 10 12.88 -15.16 5.51
C ASN A 10 11.48 -15.67 5.13
N VAL A 11 11.17 -15.85 3.85
CA VAL A 11 9.87 -16.39 3.40
C VAL A 11 9.75 -17.85 3.85
N VAL A 12 10.80 -18.63 3.61
CA VAL A 12 10.97 -19.93 4.28
C VAL A 12 11.41 -19.64 5.71
N GLY A 13 10.64 -20.13 6.68
CA GLY A 13 10.69 -19.73 8.07
C GLY A 13 9.42 -18.97 8.46
N ASP A 14 9.21 -17.77 7.89
CA ASP A 14 8.04 -16.98 8.26
C ASP A 14 6.72 -17.58 7.75
N VAL A 15 6.64 -17.82 6.44
CA VAL A 15 5.39 -18.20 5.76
C VAL A 15 5.36 -19.69 5.47
N LEU A 16 6.50 -20.23 5.00
CA LEU A 16 6.61 -21.58 4.50
C LEU A 16 7.64 -22.39 5.28
N ASP A 17 7.44 -23.69 5.35
CA ASP A 17 8.47 -24.62 5.79
C ASP A 17 9.43 -24.95 4.63
N PRO A 18 10.65 -25.44 4.90
CA PRO A 18 11.57 -25.83 3.84
C PRO A 18 10.96 -26.89 2.92
N PHE A 19 11.02 -26.65 1.61
CA PHE A 19 10.40 -27.51 0.60
C PHE A 19 11.31 -27.67 -0.63
N VAL A 20 10.98 -28.65 -1.48
CA VAL A 20 11.69 -28.90 -2.74
C VAL A 20 10.89 -28.30 -3.91
N LYS A 21 11.49 -27.32 -4.59
CA LYS A 21 10.92 -26.71 -5.79
C LYS A 21 10.80 -27.76 -6.91
N SER A 22 9.59 -27.99 -7.39
CA SER A 22 9.28 -29.01 -8.40
C SER A 22 8.44 -28.48 -9.57
N ALA A 23 7.77 -27.33 -9.41
CA ALA A 23 7.02 -26.66 -10.47
C ALA A 23 7.75 -25.41 -10.99
N ASN A 24 7.54 -25.08 -12.25
CA ASN A 24 8.08 -23.86 -12.87
C ASN A 24 6.98 -22.78 -12.92
N LEU A 25 6.99 -21.92 -11.91
CA LEU A 25 6.10 -20.78 -11.75
C LEU A 25 6.74 -19.52 -12.36
N ARG A 26 5.99 -18.79 -13.19
CA ARG A 26 6.38 -17.47 -13.70
C ARG A 26 5.30 -16.46 -13.37
N VAL A 27 5.68 -15.36 -12.74
CA VAL A 27 4.79 -14.23 -12.42
C VAL A 27 5.24 -13.03 -13.24
N ILE A 28 4.34 -12.40 -13.99
CA ILE A 28 4.68 -11.31 -14.92
C ILE A 28 3.79 -10.10 -14.62
N TYR A 29 4.42 -8.99 -14.25
CA TYR A 29 3.78 -7.68 -14.10
C TYR A 29 4.23 -6.76 -15.24
N ASN A 30 3.30 -6.13 -15.96
CA ASN A 30 3.62 -5.16 -17.03
C ASN A 30 4.70 -5.64 -18.03
N SER A 31 4.61 -6.90 -18.47
CA SER A 31 5.60 -7.57 -19.35
C SER A 31 6.98 -7.83 -18.74
N LYS A 32 7.18 -7.57 -17.45
CA LYS A 32 8.39 -7.88 -16.70
C LYS A 32 8.17 -9.11 -15.82
N GLU A 33 9.00 -10.12 -16.03
CA GLU A 33 9.01 -11.30 -15.18
C GLU A 33 9.57 -10.97 -13.79
N LEU A 34 8.88 -11.47 -12.77
CA LEU A 34 9.23 -11.27 -11.38
C LEU A 34 10.51 -12.03 -11.03
N ILE A 35 11.39 -11.40 -10.28
CA ILE A 35 12.59 -12.01 -9.73
C ILE A 35 12.49 -11.98 -8.20
N ASN A 36 12.83 -13.08 -7.54
CA ASN A 36 12.77 -13.18 -6.08
C ASN A 36 13.54 -12.04 -5.39
N GLY A 37 12.86 -11.34 -4.49
CA GLY A 37 13.41 -10.21 -3.73
C GLY A 37 13.52 -8.89 -4.50
N SER A 38 13.08 -8.85 -5.76
CA SER A 38 13.02 -7.58 -6.51
C SER A 38 12.03 -6.60 -5.87
N GLU A 39 12.33 -5.30 -5.98
CA GLU A 39 11.43 -4.24 -5.50
C GLU A 39 10.47 -3.82 -6.62
N LEU A 40 9.17 -3.78 -6.32
CA LEU A 40 8.13 -3.30 -7.22
C LEU A 40 7.38 -2.14 -6.58
N LYS A 41 7.09 -1.12 -7.38
CA LYS A 41 6.29 0.04 -6.95
C LYS A 41 4.81 -0.35 -6.88
N PRO A 42 4.03 0.22 -5.96
CA PRO A 42 2.57 0.01 -5.89
C PRO A 42 1.86 0.25 -7.24
N SER A 43 2.27 1.28 -7.99
CA SER A 43 1.75 1.59 -9.32
C SER A 43 1.99 0.48 -10.35
N ALA A 44 3.08 -0.29 -10.22
CA ALA A 44 3.41 -1.38 -11.15
C ALA A 44 2.70 -2.70 -10.83
N ILE A 45 2.02 -2.79 -9.68
CA ILE A 45 1.33 -3.98 -9.16
C ILE A 45 -0.14 -3.68 -8.81
N ALA A 46 -0.67 -2.57 -9.34
CA ALA A 46 -2.06 -2.17 -9.12
C ALA A 46 -3.04 -3.21 -9.68
N ASP A 47 -2.73 -3.74 -10.87
CA ASP A 47 -3.47 -4.81 -11.52
C ASP A 47 -2.84 -6.18 -11.22
N GLU A 48 -3.64 -7.23 -11.34
CA GLU A 48 -3.18 -8.60 -11.11
C GLU A 48 -2.11 -9.03 -12.14
N PRO A 49 -1.12 -9.84 -11.73
CA PRO A 49 -0.09 -10.32 -12.64
C PRO A 49 -0.58 -11.46 -13.51
N ARG A 50 0.06 -11.64 -14.67
CA ARG A 50 -0.07 -12.89 -15.41
C ARG A 50 0.78 -13.96 -14.73
N VAL A 51 0.13 -14.99 -14.18
CA VAL A 51 0.80 -16.14 -13.56
C VAL A 51 0.71 -17.34 -14.47
N GLU A 52 1.85 -17.85 -14.91
CA GLU A 52 1.97 -19.02 -15.79
C GLU A 52 2.61 -20.19 -15.05
N ILE A 53 2.04 -21.38 -15.23
CA ILE A 53 2.59 -22.62 -14.67
C ILE A 53 3.09 -23.47 -15.83
N ARG A 54 4.40 -23.60 -15.98
CA ARG A 54 5.00 -24.39 -17.06
C ARG A 54 5.03 -25.86 -16.66
N GLY A 55 4.70 -26.72 -17.61
CA GLY A 55 4.71 -28.17 -17.41
C GLY A 55 4.26 -28.89 -18.68
N ARG A 56 3.74 -30.11 -18.51
CA ARG A 56 3.32 -30.96 -19.64
C ARG A 56 1.98 -31.66 -19.41
N ASP A 57 1.46 -31.66 -18.19
CA ASP A 57 0.27 -32.43 -17.81
C ASP A 57 -0.90 -31.54 -17.39
N MET A 58 -1.82 -31.29 -18.32
CA MET A 58 -3.03 -30.49 -18.07
C MET A 58 -4.02 -31.12 -17.06
N ARG A 59 -3.83 -32.38 -16.66
CA ARG A 59 -4.66 -33.02 -15.61
C ARG A 59 -4.20 -32.63 -14.21
N THR A 60 -2.95 -32.19 -14.08
CA THR A 60 -2.43 -31.69 -12.82
C THR A 60 -2.97 -30.29 -12.58
N LEU A 61 -3.63 -30.12 -11.44
CA LEU A 61 -4.21 -28.85 -11.00
C LEU A 61 -3.34 -28.22 -9.91
N TYR A 62 -3.35 -26.89 -9.86
CA TYR A 62 -2.62 -26.11 -8.87
C TYR A 62 -3.51 -25.07 -8.19
N THR A 63 -3.14 -24.75 -6.95
CA THR A 63 -3.69 -23.63 -6.18
C THR A 63 -2.59 -22.58 -5.98
N LEU A 64 -2.92 -21.34 -6.28
CA LEU A 64 -2.08 -20.16 -6.10
C LEU A 64 -2.59 -19.33 -4.94
N VAL A 65 -1.70 -18.98 -4.03
CA VAL A 65 -1.97 -18.10 -2.88
C VAL A 65 -1.01 -16.91 -2.94
N MET A 66 -1.52 -15.69 -2.75
CA MET A 66 -0.71 -14.48 -2.58
C MET A 66 -0.96 -13.88 -1.20
N VAL A 67 0.08 -13.73 -0.40
CA VAL A 67 -0.01 -13.24 0.98
C VAL A 67 1.03 -12.16 1.30
N ASP A 68 0.70 -11.30 2.26
CA ASP A 68 1.60 -10.34 2.90
C ASP A 68 1.80 -10.74 4.38
N PRO A 69 2.97 -11.27 4.77
CA PRO A 69 3.27 -11.62 6.15
C PRO A 69 3.68 -10.41 7.00
N ASP A 70 3.83 -9.23 6.41
CA ASP A 70 4.33 -8.04 7.06
C ASP A 70 3.20 -7.05 7.39
N ALA A 71 1.93 -7.44 7.24
CA ALA A 71 0.79 -6.58 7.53
C ALA A 71 0.54 -6.36 9.05
N PRO A 72 0.24 -5.13 9.51
CA PRO A 72 0.22 -3.85 8.78
C PRO A 72 1.61 -3.20 8.62
N SER A 73 2.62 -3.65 9.37
CA SER A 73 4.02 -3.27 9.16
C SER A 73 4.96 -4.41 9.57
N PRO A 74 6.14 -4.56 8.93
CA PRO A 74 7.07 -5.66 9.23
C PRO A 74 7.58 -5.65 10.68
N SER A 75 7.61 -4.48 11.33
CA SER A 75 8.00 -4.34 12.74
C SER A 75 6.92 -4.77 13.72
N THR A 76 5.65 -4.68 13.32
CA THR A 76 4.49 -5.02 14.15
C THR A 76 3.44 -5.76 13.32
N PRO A 77 3.71 -7.01 12.91
CA PRO A 77 2.87 -7.74 11.96
C PRO A 77 1.64 -8.36 12.63
N THR A 78 0.78 -7.54 13.24
CA THR A 78 -0.39 -7.99 14.01
C THR A 78 -1.53 -8.57 13.17
N LYS A 79 -1.47 -8.41 11.84
CA LYS A 79 -2.47 -8.92 10.89
C LYS A 79 -1.89 -9.99 9.95
N ARG A 80 -0.71 -10.51 10.27
CA ARG A 80 -0.03 -11.55 9.50
C ARG A 80 -0.81 -12.87 9.51
N GLU A 81 -1.00 -13.54 8.38
CA GLU A 81 -0.75 -13.09 7.00
C GLU A 81 -2.00 -12.36 6.46
N TYR A 82 -1.82 -11.39 5.56
CA TYR A 82 -2.93 -10.78 4.83
C TYR A 82 -3.07 -11.41 3.45
N LEU A 83 -4.22 -12.02 3.17
CA LEU A 83 -4.52 -12.70 1.91
C LEU A 83 -4.88 -11.69 0.81
N HIS A 84 -4.01 -11.58 -0.20
CA HIS A 84 -4.21 -10.70 -1.36
C HIS A 84 -4.95 -11.40 -2.49
N TRP A 85 -4.67 -12.68 -2.75
CA TRP A 85 -5.24 -13.39 -3.89
C TRP A 85 -5.28 -14.90 -3.63
N LEU A 86 -6.35 -15.57 -4.05
CA LEU A 86 -6.48 -17.03 -3.99
C LEU A 86 -7.18 -17.55 -5.23
N VAL A 87 -6.48 -18.39 -5.99
CA VAL A 87 -7.00 -19.03 -7.20
C VAL A 87 -6.73 -20.53 -7.14
N THR A 88 -7.74 -21.34 -7.37
CA THR A 88 -7.67 -22.80 -7.29
C THR A 88 -7.91 -23.43 -8.65
N ASP A 89 -7.75 -24.75 -8.76
CA ASP A 89 -8.07 -25.51 -9.98
C ASP A 89 -7.36 -24.98 -11.24
N ILE A 90 -6.17 -24.39 -11.12
CA ILE A 90 -5.39 -23.89 -12.27
C ILE A 90 -4.76 -25.09 -12.99
N PRO A 91 -5.11 -25.38 -14.25
CA PRO A 91 -4.47 -26.47 -14.98
C PRO A 91 -3.00 -26.17 -15.26
N GLU A 92 -2.12 -27.17 -15.11
CA GLU A 92 -0.74 -27.04 -15.57
C GLU A 92 -0.69 -26.64 -17.05
N THR A 93 0.38 -25.96 -17.47
CA THR A 93 0.60 -25.41 -18.83
C THR A 93 -0.22 -24.16 -19.15
N THR A 94 -1.14 -23.76 -18.26
CA THR A 94 -1.99 -22.59 -18.45
C THR A 94 -1.57 -21.42 -17.55
N ASN A 95 -2.51 -20.52 -17.28
CA ASN A 95 -2.32 -19.36 -16.43
C ASN A 95 -3.47 -19.25 -15.40
N ALA A 96 -3.29 -18.40 -14.38
CA ALA A 96 -4.27 -18.26 -13.30
C ALA A 96 -5.69 -17.87 -13.77
N SER A 97 -5.87 -17.22 -14.93
CA SER A 97 -7.21 -16.88 -15.45
C SER A 97 -8.05 -18.10 -15.87
N TYR A 98 -7.43 -19.27 -16.04
CA TYR A 98 -8.14 -20.53 -16.29
C TYR A 98 -8.51 -21.29 -15.01
N GLY A 99 -8.07 -20.81 -13.85
CA GLY A 99 -8.46 -21.33 -12.56
C GLY A 99 -9.80 -20.78 -12.08
N ASN A 100 -10.16 -21.17 -10.86
CA ASN A 100 -11.30 -20.64 -10.13
C ASN A 100 -10.81 -19.61 -9.11
N GLU A 101 -11.11 -18.33 -9.33
CA GLU A 101 -10.77 -17.27 -8.39
C GLU A 101 -11.70 -17.31 -7.17
N ILE A 102 -11.14 -17.67 -6.01
CA ILE A 102 -11.87 -17.77 -4.74
C ILE A 102 -11.82 -16.44 -3.98
N VAL A 103 -10.66 -15.79 -4.00
CA VAL A 103 -10.47 -14.47 -3.40
C VAL A 103 -9.84 -13.57 -4.44
N THR A 104 -10.56 -12.55 -4.87
CA THR A 104 -10.13 -11.60 -5.89
C THR A 104 -8.86 -10.85 -5.51
N TYR A 105 -8.02 -10.59 -6.51
CA TYR A 105 -6.77 -9.86 -6.34
C TYR A 105 -7.02 -8.49 -5.70
N GLU A 106 -6.39 -8.25 -4.56
CA GLU A 106 -6.37 -6.94 -3.91
C GLU A 106 -5.00 -6.29 -4.11
N SER A 107 -4.98 -5.13 -4.77
CA SER A 107 -3.75 -4.38 -5.05
C SER A 107 -2.95 -4.11 -3.75
N PRO A 108 -1.64 -4.45 -3.69
CA PRO A 108 -0.77 -4.11 -2.58
C PRO A 108 -0.71 -2.60 -2.28
N ARG A 109 -1.01 -2.22 -1.03
CA ARG A 109 -0.99 -0.81 -0.56
C ARG A 109 -0.27 -0.68 0.79
N PRO A 110 1.03 -1.01 0.86
CA PRO A 110 1.78 -0.89 2.11
C PRO A 110 1.81 0.58 2.58
N ILE A 111 1.50 0.80 3.86
CA ILE A 111 1.43 2.14 4.46
C ILE A 111 2.77 2.52 5.11
N SER A 112 3.48 1.53 5.67
CA SER A 112 4.73 1.74 6.42
C SER A 112 5.66 0.54 6.27
N GLY A 113 6.96 0.81 6.11
CA GLY A 113 7.97 -0.23 5.94
C GLY A 113 7.96 -0.88 4.56
N ILE A 114 8.82 -1.88 4.40
CA ILE A 114 8.94 -2.70 3.19
C ILE A 114 8.24 -4.02 3.48
N HIS A 115 7.20 -4.32 2.72
CA HIS A 115 6.42 -5.54 2.83
C HIS A 115 6.86 -6.55 1.78
N ARG A 116 6.87 -7.82 2.15
CA ARG A 116 7.11 -8.95 1.27
C ARG A 116 5.77 -9.48 0.77
N PHE A 117 5.55 -9.47 -0.53
CA PHE A 117 4.38 -10.11 -1.13
C PHE A 117 4.81 -11.45 -1.69
N VAL A 118 4.24 -12.53 -1.14
CA VAL A 118 4.66 -13.91 -1.41
C VAL A 118 3.58 -14.62 -2.21
N PHE A 119 3.96 -15.12 -3.38
CA PHE A 119 3.21 -16.10 -4.15
C PHE A 119 3.64 -17.51 -3.75
N VAL A 120 2.68 -18.35 -3.44
CA VAL A 120 2.88 -19.76 -3.08
C VAL A 120 2.02 -20.61 -4.00
N LEU A 121 2.63 -21.63 -4.60
CA LEU A 121 1.96 -22.57 -5.49
C LEU A 121 1.94 -23.95 -4.84
N PHE A 122 0.75 -24.54 -4.77
CA PHE A 122 0.53 -25.90 -4.28
C PHE A 122 -0.03 -26.78 -5.39
N ARG A 123 0.41 -28.04 -5.43
CA ARG A 123 -0.16 -29.04 -6.34
C ARG A 123 -1.37 -29.70 -5.70
N GLN A 124 -2.49 -29.72 -6.39
CA GLN A 124 -3.69 -30.41 -5.91
C GLN A 124 -3.60 -31.90 -6.23
N SER A 125 -3.77 -32.74 -5.21
CA SER A 125 -3.92 -34.20 -5.38
C SER A 125 -5.28 -34.55 -5.98
N VAL A 126 -6.31 -33.78 -5.64
CA VAL A 126 -7.68 -33.93 -6.13
C VAL A 126 -8.30 -32.58 -6.41
N ARG A 127 -9.23 -32.53 -7.36
CA ARG A 127 -10.10 -31.38 -7.55
C ARG A 127 -11.10 -31.34 -6.39
N GLN A 128 -11.14 -30.24 -5.66
CA GLN A 128 -12.01 -30.07 -4.49
C GLN A 128 -12.51 -28.64 -4.40
N THR A 129 -13.66 -28.46 -3.76
CA THR A 129 -14.22 -27.13 -3.52
C THR A 129 -13.52 -26.49 -2.34
N ILE A 130 -12.80 -25.40 -2.60
CA ILE A 130 -12.19 -24.54 -1.59
C ILE A 130 -13.10 -23.31 -1.43
N TYR A 131 -13.35 -22.91 -0.19
CA TYR A 131 -14.19 -21.75 0.13
C TYR A 131 -13.32 -20.56 0.51
N ALA A 132 -13.78 -19.36 0.18
CA ALA A 132 -13.11 -18.14 0.60
C ALA A 132 -13.15 -18.03 2.13
N PRO A 133 -12.03 -17.63 2.77
CA PRO A 133 -12.07 -17.28 4.18
C PRO A 133 -12.97 -16.07 4.39
N GLY A 134 -13.61 -15.97 5.57
CA GLY A 134 -14.50 -14.85 5.90
C GLY A 134 -13.78 -13.50 6.03
N TRP A 135 -12.45 -13.50 6.09
CA TRP A 135 -11.60 -12.33 6.23
C TRP A 135 -10.22 -12.58 5.61
N ARG A 136 -9.50 -11.51 5.29
CA ARG A 136 -8.17 -11.58 4.66
C ARG A 136 -7.02 -11.57 5.66
N GLN A 137 -7.16 -10.88 6.79
CA GLN A 137 -6.15 -10.76 7.85
C GLN A 137 -6.01 -12.04 8.67
N ASN A 138 -4.86 -12.26 9.32
CA ASN A 138 -4.63 -13.45 10.16
C ASN A 138 -4.85 -14.77 9.38
N PHE A 139 -4.63 -14.74 8.08
CA PHE A 139 -4.56 -15.93 7.26
C PHE A 139 -3.28 -16.71 7.62
N SER A 140 -3.31 -18.02 7.44
CA SER A 140 -2.17 -18.90 7.65
C SER A 140 -2.05 -19.82 6.46
N THR A 141 -1.04 -19.59 5.61
CA THR A 141 -0.79 -20.42 4.43
C THR A 141 -0.55 -21.88 4.80
N ARG A 142 0.10 -22.14 5.96
CA ARG A 142 0.34 -23.49 6.48
C ARG A 142 -0.95 -24.19 6.87
N ASP A 143 -1.80 -23.53 7.66
CA ASP A 143 -3.05 -24.14 8.13
C ASP A 143 -4.01 -24.36 6.95
N PHE A 144 -4.02 -23.45 5.97
CA PHE A 144 -4.76 -23.62 4.72
C PHE A 144 -4.30 -24.86 3.94
N ALA A 145 -2.99 -25.04 3.76
CA ALA A 145 -2.45 -26.20 3.06
C ALA A 145 -2.79 -27.51 3.77
N ALA A 146 -2.74 -27.53 5.12
CA ALA A 146 -3.12 -28.68 5.92
C ALA A 146 -4.62 -28.97 5.85
N ALA A 147 -5.48 -27.96 5.99
CA ALA A 147 -6.94 -28.10 5.98
C ALA A 147 -7.47 -28.70 4.66
N TYR A 148 -6.82 -28.35 3.54
CA TYR A 148 -7.19 -28.82 2.21
C TYR A 148 -6.27 -29.94 1.68
N ASN A 149 -5.39 -30.51 2.50
CA ASN A 149 -4.45 -31.58 2.09
C ASN A 149 -3.67 -31.25 0.80
N LEU A 150 -3.23 -29.99 0.68
CA LEU A 150 -2.44 -29.52 -0.47
C LEU A 150 -0.99 -29.99 -0.41
N GLY A 151 -0.52 -30.44 0.76
CA GLY A 151 0.85 -30.88 0.99
C GLY A 151 1.85 -29.73 0.95
N ASP A 152 3.09 -30.05 0.63
CA ASP A 152 4.17 -29.07 0.56
C ASP A 152 4.00 -28.14 -0.65
N PRO A 153 4.41 -26.86 -0.54
CA PRO A 153 4.47 -25.98 -1.70
C PRO A 153 5.43 -26.54 -2.75
N VAL A 154 5.10 -26.35 -4.03
CA VAL A 154 5.90 -26.83 -5.16
C VAL A 154 6.72 -25.71 -5.82
N ALA A 155 6.31 -24.47 -5.60
CA ALA A 155 7.03 -23.26 -6.00
C ALA A 155 6.59 -22.10 -5.11
N ALA A 156 7.49 -21.13 -4.92
CA ALA A 156 7.17 -19.87 -4.29
C ALA A 156 8.03 -18.76 -4.88
N MET A 157 7.45 -17.57 -4.97
CA MET A 157 8.14 -16.36 -5.40
C MET A 157 7.74 -15.19 -4.52
N PHE A 158 8.62 -14.21 -4.30
CA PHE A 158 8.25 -13.00 -3.58
C PHE A 158 8.88 -11.75 -4.16
N PHE A 159 8.24 -10.61 -3.88
CA PHE A 159 8.77 -9.29 -4.17
C PHE A 159 8.59 -8.37 -2.98
N ASN A 160 9.39 -7.31 -2.96
CA ASN A 160 9.33 -6.28 -1.93
C ASN A 160 8.54 -5.08 -2.47
N CYS A 161 7.68 -4.52 -1.66
CA CYS A 161 6.98 -3.28 -2.01
C CYS A 161 6.87 -2.38 -0.78
N GLN A 162 7.03 -1.08 -1.02
CA GLN A 162 6.87 -0.02 -0.04
C GLN A 162 6.02 1.08 -0.63
N ARG A 163 5.53 1.99 0.22
CA ARG A 163 4.72 3.13 -0.23
C ARG A 163 5.47 3.95 -1.29
N GLU A 164 4.80 4.25 -2.40
CA GLU A 164 5.39 4.95 -3.57
C GLU A 164 6.01 6.31 -3.20
N ASN A 165 5.42 6.96 -2.20
CA ASN A 165 5.93 8.20 -1.58
C ASN A 165 6.55 7.87 -0.22
N GLY A 166 7.79 7.38 -0.23
CA GLY A 166 8.54 7.12 0.99
C GLY A 166 8.69 8.39 1.85
N CYS A 167 8.33 8.32 3.12
CA CYS A 167 8.85 9.25 4.12
C CYS A 167 10.27 8.79 4.48
N GLY A 168 11.30 9.17 3.72
CA GLY A 168 12.67 8.88 4.15
C GLY A 168 13.69 8.70 3.05
N GLY A 169 14.16 9.82 2.50
CA GLY A 169 15.48 9.90 1.89
C GLY A 169 16.01 11.31 2.14
N ARG A 170 16.97 11.45 3.05
CA ARG A 170 17.79 12.67 3.12
C ARG A 170 18.49 12.78 1.77
N ARG A 171 17.95 13.59 0.86
CA ARG A 171 18.74 14.09 -0.26
C ARG A 171 19.82 14.98 0.37
N TYR A 172 21.03 14.45 0.48
CA TYR A 172 22.20 15.34 0.45
C TYR A 172 22.16 15.98 -0.93
N VAL A 173 21.56 17.15 -1.02
CA VAL A 173 21.83 18.05 -2.13
C VAL A 173 23.27 18.48 -1.89
N SER A 174 24.18 18.00 -2.74
CA SER A 174 25.53 18.52 -2.81
C SER A 174 25.43 19.95 -3.36
N ASP A 175 25.26 20.92 -2.47
CA ASP A 175 25.25 22.33 -2.83
C ASP A 175 26.66 22.72 -3.31
N HIS A 176 26.84 22.79 -4.63
CA HIS A 176 27.87 23.63 -5.23
C HIS A 176 27.47 25.09 -4.96
N TRP A 177 28.16 25.72 -4.03
CA TRP A 177 28.00 27.12 -3.67
C TRP A 177 28.63 28.01 -4.74
N SER A 178 27.82 28.52 -5.67
CA SER A 178 28.17 29.72 -6.43
C SER A 178 27.44 30.91 -5.81
N SER A 179 28.21 31.79 -5.18
CA SER A 179 27.76 33.01 -4.52
C SER A 179 27.07 33.95 -5.49
N THR A 180 25.77 34.20 -5.29
CA THR A 180 25.18 35.55 -5.45
C THR A 180 23.77 35.60 -4.85
N SER A 181 23.66 36.40 -3.79
CA SER A 181 22.51 37.27 -3.45
C SER A 181 21.22 36.68 -2.88
N SER A 182 20.80 37.30 -1.75
CA SER A 182 19.46 37.35 -1.14
C SER A 182 19.02 36.18 -0.25
N LYS A 183 19.20 36.36 1.07
CA LYS A 183 18.73 35.48 2.16
C LYS A 183 17.21 35.59 2.37
N THR A 184 16.48 34.50 2.12
CA THR A 184 15.20 34.21 2.79
C THR A 184 15.13 32.71 3.06
N GLN A 185 15.52 32.30 4.26
CA GLN A 185 15.52 30.91 4.71
C GLN A 185 14.24 30.69 5.52
N CYS A 186 13.21 30.13 4.90
CA CYS A 186 12.03 29.66 5.62
C CYS A 186 12.38 28.38 6.38
N ALA A 187 12.51 28.51 7.70
CA ALA A 187 12.46 27.41 8.64
C ALA A 187 11.05 26.79 8.59
N LEU A 188 10.92 25.60 8.00
CA LEU A 188 9.75 24.76 8.18
C LEU A 188 10.21 23.36 8.54
N CYS A 189 10.43 23.15 9.83
CA CYS A 189 10.41 21.81 10.41
C CYS A 189 10.09 21.90 11.90
N ILE A 190 9.26 20.96 12.34
CA ILE A 190 8.92 20.60 13.72
C ILE A 190 7.78 21.42 14.32
N PHE A 191 6.55 20.92 14.18
CA PHE A 191 5.70 20.53 15.31
C PHE A 191 4.41 19.88 14.78
N ARG A 192 4.19 18.59 15.09
CA ARG A 192 3.00 18.07 15.78
C ARG A 192 2.78 16.58 15.51
N SER A 193 2.94 15.80 16.58
CA SER A 193 2.07 14.66 16.87
C SER A 193 1.45 14.96 18.23
N THR A 194 0.22 15.45 18.21
CA THR A 194 -0.82 15.13 19.19
C THR A 194 -2.12 15.41 18.47
N GLU A 195 -2.79 14.34 18.08
CA GLU A 195 -4.20 14.39 17.70
C GLU A 195 -4.99 14.98 18.85
N SER A 196 -5.83 15.96 18.56
CA SER A 196 -6.98 16.28 19.38
C SER A 196 -8.12 16.53 18.41
N GLN A 197 -9.02 15.55 18.36
CA GLN A 197 -10.30 15.68 17.71
C GLN A 197 -11.03 16.90 18.30
N PHE A 198 -11.52 17.79 17.45
CA PHE A 198 -12.49 18.80 17.87
C PHE A 198 -13.78 18.57 17.10
N TYR A 199 -14.81 18.13 17.82
CA TYR A 199 -16.21 18.28 17.44
C TYR A 199 -16.55 19.78 17.48
N VAL A 200 -16.96 20.36 16.36
CA VAL A 200 -17.48 21.74 16.35
C VAL A 200 -18.95 21.69 16.72
N LYS A 201 -19.27 22.11 17.95
CA LYS A 201 -20.63 22.43 18.36
C LYS A 201 -20.96 23.80 17.77
N THR A 202 -21.95 23.84 16.88
CA THR A 202 -22.53 25.07 16.36
C THR A 202 -23.19 25.82 17.51
N ASP A 203 -22.78 27.06 17.76
CA ASP A 203 -23.68 28.18 18.07
C ASP A 203 -22.91 29.51 18.00
N GLU A 204 -23.54 30.49 17.34
CA GLU A 204 -23.25 31.93 17.26
C GLU A 204 -22.00 32.48 16.50
N LEU A 205 -22.29 32.93 15.27
CA LEU A 205 -21.93 34.22 14.64
C LEU A 205 -20.52 34.83 14.82
N LEU A 206 -19.79 35.00 13.69
CA LEU A 206 -19.49 36.34 13.12
C LEU A 206 -18.87 36.21 11.71
N PHE A 207 -19.63 36.55 10.66
CA PHE A 207 -19.08 36.80 9.32
C PHE A 207 -18.70 38.27 9.22
N ALA A 208 -17.40 38.57 9.16
CA ALA A 208 -16.91 39.88 8.76
C ALA A 208 -15.88 39.75 7.64
N GLY A 209 -16.37 39.95 6.41
CA GLY A 209 -15.65 40.67 5.36
C GLY A 209 -14.49 39.97 4.66
N LEU A 210 -14.81 39.07 3.71
CA LEU A 210 -13.98 38.87 2.52
C LEU A 210 -14.87 38.99 1.28
N LYS A 211 -14.82 40.16 0.64
CA LYS A 211 -15.32 40.36 -0.73
C LYS A 211 -14.33 39.69 -1.68
N GLY A 212 -14.82 38.78 -2.53
CA GLY A 212 -14.07 38.29 -3.69
C GLY A 212 -14.04 36.77 -3.88
N ALA A 213 -15.19 36.09 -3.77
CA ALA A 213 -15.35 34.75 -4.33
C ALA A 213 -16.39 34.81 -5.45
N THR A 214 -15.96 34.66 -6.70
CA THR A 214 -16.85 34.48 -7.84
C THR A 214 -16.83 33.00 -8.25
N ASN A 215 -18.03 32.42 -8.31
CA ASN A 215 -18.43 31.06 -8.74
C ASN A 215 -18.53 30.00 -7.64
N LEU A 216 -19.71 29.98 -7.01
CA LEU A 216 -20.29 28.81 -6.34
C LEU A 216 -21.15 28.08 -7.38
N SER A 217 -20.88 26.80 -7.64
CA SER A 217 -21.80 25.90 -8.33
C SER A 217 -22.32 24.90 -7.31
N MET A 218 -23.65 24.78 -7.26
CA MET A 218 -24.41 23.90 -6.39
C MET A 218 -25.05 22.82 -7.26
N ASP A 219 -24.65 21.57 -7.08
CA ASP A 219 -25.44 20.41 -7.52
C ASP A 219 -25.85 19.63 -6.27
N GLY A 220 -27.16 19.53 -6.04
CA GLY A 220 -27.75 18.87 -4.89
C GLY A 220 -28.22 17.46 -5.23
N CYS A 221 -28.08 16.54 -4.27
CA CYS A 221 -28.90 15.34 -4.17
C CYS A 221 -29.22 15.11 -2.69
N ASP A 222 -30.50 14.97 -2.40
CA ASP A 222 -31.08 14.75 -1.09
C ASP A 222 -30.61 13.42 -0.51
N ASP A 223 -29.99 13.50 0.67
CA ASP A 223 -30.20 12.63 1.84
C ASP A 223 -29.19 13.08 2.91
N GLY A 224 -29.71 13.68 3.98
CA GLY A 224 -28.97 14.51 4.91
C GLY A 224 -27.73 13.88 5.56
N LEU A 225 -26.75 14.76 5.81
CA LEU A 225 -25.49 14.59 6.56
C LEU A 225 -24.22 14.29 5.73
N LEU A 226 -23.81 15.23 4.88
CA LEU A 226 -22.42 15.75 4.80
C LEU A 226 -22.35 16.89 3.77
N TRP A 227 -21.87 18.07 4.16
CA TRP A 227 -21.51 19.12 3.20
C TRP A 227 -20.00 19.15 3.03
N THR A 228 -19.48 18.79 1.84
CA THR A 228 -18.07 19.02 1.50
C THR A 228 -17.94 20.27 0.63
N ALA A 229 -17.40 21.35 1.19
CA ALA A 229 -16.97 22.50 0.39
C ALA A 229 -15.59 22.22 -0.22
N LYS A 230 -15.49 22.20 -1.55
CA LYS A 230 -14.20 22.23 -2.26
C LYS A 230 -13.74 23.69 -2.37
N ILE A 231 -12.76 24.08 -1.56
CA ILE A 231 -12.06 25.35 -1.75
C ILE A 231 -10.88 25.10 -2.70
N SER A 232 -11.01 25.56 -3.94
CA SER A 232 -9.88 25.62 -4.87
C SER A 232 -9.14 26.94 -4.64
N LEU A 233 -8.07 26.91 -3.85
CA LEU A 233 -7.19 28.07 -3.67
C LEU A 233 -6.32 28.22 -4.92
N ARG A 234 -6.65 29.23 -5.74
CA ARG A 234 -5.75 29.71 -6.78
C ARG A 234 -4.59 30.42 -6.08
N VAL A 235 -3.37 29.93 -6.27
CA VAL A 235 -2.14 30.55 -5.75
C VAL A 235 -2.03 31.97 -6.33
N GLY A 236 -2.40 32.96 -5.52
CA GLY A 236 -2.19 34.37 -5.76
C GLY A 236 -0.87 34.80 -5.12
N ARG A 237 -0.14 35.67 -5.83
CA ARG A 237 1.22 36.18 -5.57
C ARG A 237 1.51 36.57 -4.11
N CYS A 238 2.79 36.42 -3.75
CA CYS A 238 3.43 36.81 -2.49
C CYS A 238 2.90 38.13 -1.91
N ALA A 239 2.44 38.10 -0.66
CA ALA A 239 2.29 39.31 0.15
C ALA A 239 3.67 39.74 0.69
N GLU A 240 3.99 41.01 0.55
CA GLU A 240 5.23 41.63 1.01
C GLU A 240 5.29 41.74 2.55
N GLN A 241 6.51 41.83 3.09
CA GLN A 241 6.88 41.79 4.51
C GLN A 241 6.22 42.84 5.43
N GLU A 242 5.51 43.83 4.89
CA GLU A 242 4.85 44.88 5.66
C GLU A 242 3.50 44.48 6.27
N ASP A 243 2.77 43.54 5.66
CA ASP A 243 1.47 43.09 6.17
C ASP A 243 1.55 42.18 7.42
N VAL A 244 2.68 41.48 7.58
CA VAL A 244 2.96 40.63 8.77
C VAL A 244 3.29 41.48 10.00
N ARG A 245 3.94 42.63 9.82
CA ARG A 245 4.23 43.55 10.93
C ARG A 245 2.98 44.26 11.44
N ARG A 246 2.04 44.58 10.55
CA ARG A 246 0.78 45.24 10.90
C ARG A 246 -0.18 44.33 11.68
N SER A 247 -0.11 43.02 11.44
CA SER A 247 -0.91 42.01 12.14
C SER A 247 -0.34 41.67 13.53
N HIS A 248 0.99 41.64 13.69
CA HIS A 248 1.62 41.48 15.00
C HIS A 248 1.36 42.68 15.94
N ALA A 249 1.43 43.92 15.44
CA ALA A 249 1.16 45.11 16.25
C ALA A 249 -0.29 45.16 16.79
N LYS A 250 -1.26 44.62 16.03
CA LYS A 250 -2.67 44.59 16.42
C LYS A 250 -2.99 43.48 17.42
N MET A 251 -2.18 42.43 17.48
CA MET A 251 -2.29 41.36 18.47
C MET A 251 -1.71 41.75 19.84
N ASP A 252 -0.67 42.56 19.88
CA ASP A 252 -0.09 43.06 21.14
C ASP A 252 -0.98 44.13 21.80
N GLU A 253 -1.70 44.93 21.00
CA GLU A 253 -2.70 45.90 21.50
C GLU A 253 -3.93 45.22 22.14
N MET A 254 -4.33 44.04 21.64
CA MET A 254 -5.43 43.24 22.22
C MET A 254 -5.04 42.46 23.49
N ARG A 255 -3.73 42.31 23.80
CA ARG A 255 -3.26 41.68 25.04
C ARG A 255 -3.12 42.64 26.22
N ALA A 256 -3.21 43.95 25.98
CA ALA A 256 -3.08 44.98 27.02
C ALA A 256 -4.44 45.45 27.61
N LEU A 257 -5.56 44.86 27.19
CA LEU A 257 -6.92 45.27 27.58
C LEU A 257 -7.75 44.14 28.23
N ASN A 258 -7.11 43.11 28.79
CA ASN A 258 -7.73 42.11 29.67
C ASN A 258 -6.91 41.91 30.94
#